data_AF-A0A1I0RJ30-F1
#
_entry.id   AF-A0A1I0RJ30-F1
#
_cell.length_a   1.000
_cell.length_b   1.000
_cell.length_c   1.000
_cell.angle_alpha   90.00
_cell.angle_beta   90.00
_cell.angle_gamma   90.00
#
_symmetry.space_group_name_H-M   'P 1'
#
loop_
_entity.id
_entity.type
_entity.pdbx_description
1 polymer ?
#
loop_
_entity_poly.entity_id
_entity_poly.type
_entity_poly.pdbx_seq_one_letter_code
_entity_poly.pdbx_strand_id
1 'polypeptide(L)' 'MEILFEIFIRGLVIGFLGVNTRYYFFRIFNKNVKKKDFETDQEDIGASFSQGFYNFFIGLFVFSILAYGIVSILYVFDLL' A
#
# COMPACT_ATOMS: atom_id res chain seq x y z
N MET A 1 5.78 -21.26 0.05
CA MET A 1 5.65 -20.28 1.16
C MET A 1 6.28 -18.95 0.76
N GLU A 2 7.57 -18.93 0.40
CA GLU A 2 8.28 -17.70 -0.02
C GLU A 2 7.63 -16.97 -1.20
N ILE A 3 7.25 -17.69 -2.26
CA ILE A 3 6.59 -17.10 -3.44
C ILE A 3 5.23 -16.46 -3.09
N LEU A 4 4.41 -17.14 -2.27
CA LEU A 4 3.12 -16.61 -1.86
C LEU A 4 3.27 -15.36 -0.98
N PHE A 5 4.26 -15.37 -0.09
CA PHE A 5 4.59 -14.23 0.74
C PHE A 5 5.08 -13.05 -0.12
N GLU A 6 5.93 -13.31 -1.11
CA GLU A 6 6.40 -12.27 -2.04
C GLU A 6 5.25 -11.67 -2.86
N ILE A 7 4.36 -12.50 -3.41
CA ILE A 7 3.17 -12.03 -4.14
C ILE A 7 2.29 -11.17 -3.23
N PHE A 8 2.10 -11.60 -1.98
CA PHE A 8 1.32 -10.84 -1.00
C PHE A 8 1.97 -9.48 -0.71
N ILE A 9 3.28 -9.43 -0.44
CA ILE A 9 3.99 -8.19 -0.14
C ILE A 9 4.06 -7.28 -1.37
N ARG A 10 4.56 -7.75 -2.51
CA ARG A 10 4.69 -6.91 -3.72
C ARG A 10 3.33 -6.51 -4.28
N GLY A 11 2.41 -7.45 -4.37
CA GLY A 11 1.09 -7.24 -4.98
C GLY A 11 0.17 -6.44 -4.08
N LEU A 12 -0.18 -6.99 -2.92
CA LEU A 12 -1.19 -6.39 -2.04
C LEU A 12 -0.62 -5.21 -1.24
N VAL A 13 0.48 -5.42 -0.51
CA VAL A 13 0.98 -4.40 0.42
C VAL A 13 1.57 -3.22 -0.34
N ILE A 14 2.54 -3.47 -1.23
CA ILE A 14 3.24 -2.41 -1.96
C ILE A 14 2.38 -1.87 -3.11
N GLY A 15 2.01 -2.74 -4.05
CA GLY A 15 1.37 -2.34 -5.31
C GLY A 15 -0.08 -1.89 -5.17
N PHE A 16 -0.86 -2.54 -4.31
CA PHE A 16 -2.26 -2.15 -4.08
C PHE A 16 -2.37 -1.11 -2.96
N LEU A 17 -2.07 -1.47 -1.72
CA LEU A 17 -2.32 -0.58 -0.57
C LEU A 17 -1.39 0.64 -0.58
N GLY A 18 -0.08 0.43 -0.77
CA GLY A 18 0.93 1.47 -0.78
C GLY A 18 0.69 2.53 -1.85
N VAL A 19 0.70 2.10 -3.11
CA VAL A 19 0.53 2.99 -4.27
C VAL A 19 -0.81 3.72 -4.23
N ASN A 20 -1.93 2.99 -4.04
CA ASN A 20 -3.25 3.64 -4.09
C ASN A 20 -3.43 4.62 -2.93
N THR A 21 -3.02 4.27 -1.71
CA THR A 21 -3.16 5.18 -0.57
C THR A 21 -2.37 6.46 -0.78
N ARG A 22 -1.11 6.36 -1.19
CA ARG A 22 -0.29 7.56 -1.47
C ARG A 22 -0.90 8.39 -2.59
N TYR A 23 -1.30 7.75 -3.69
CA TYR A 23 -1.94 8.43 -4.80
C TYR A 23 -3.17 9.23 -4.36
N TYR A 24 -4.11 8.60 -3.64
CA TYR A 24 -5.32 9.28 -3.20
C TYR A 24 -5.02 10.38 -2.18
N PHE A 25 -4.09 10.15 -1.25
CA PHE A 25 -3.66 11.18 -0.31
C PHE A 25 -3.15 12.43 -1.03
N PHE A 26 -2.21 12.28 -1.97
CA PHE A 26 -1.67 13.44 -2.69
C PHE A 26 -2.67 14.06 -3.67
N ARG A 27 -3.56 13.26 -4.26
CA ARG A 27 -4.59 13.75 -5.18
C ARG A 27 -5.58 14.71 -4.50
N ILE A 28 -5.80 14.57 -3.20
CA ILE A 28 -6.61 15.52 -2.41
C ILE A 28 -6.01 16.92 -2.45
N PHE A 29 -4.68 17.04 -2.39
CA PHE A 29 -3.97 18.32 -2.34
C PHE A 29 -3.55 18.84 -3.71
N ASN A 30 -3.27 17.96 -4.67
CA ASN A 30 -2.82 18.32 -6.01
C ASN A 30 -3.52 17.47 -7.06
N LYS A 31 -4.42 18.08 -7.84
CA LYS A 31 -5.22 17.38 -8.87
C LYS A 31 -4.41 16.91 -10.08
N ASN A 32 -3.18 17.40 -10.26
CA ASN A 32 -2.34 17.07 -11.42
C ASN A 32 -1.50 15.81 -11.22
N VAL A 33 -1.45 15.24 -10.01
CA VAL A 33 -0.70 14.01 -9.74
C VAL A 33 -1.36 12.81 -10.42
N LYS A 34 -0.56 11.99 -11.06
CA LYS A 34 -0.99 10.76 -11.72
C LYS A 34 -0.58 9.57 -10.87
N LYS A 35 -1.34 8.48 -10.95
CA LYS A 35 -1.05 7.26 -10.18
C LYS A 35 0.32 6.68 -10.48
N LYS A 36 0.75 6.73 -11.75
CA LYS A 36 2.08 6.33 -12.21
C LYS A 36 3.24 7.03 -11.50
N ASP A 37 3.01 8.23 -10.95
CA ASP A 37 4.05 8.99 -10.25
C ASP A 37 4.42 8.34 -8.90
N PHE A 38 3.60 7.38 -8.44
CA PHE A 38 3.79 6.60 -7.21
C PHE A 38 4.12 5.14 -7.48
N GLU A 39 4.15 4.70 -8.74
CA GLU A 39 4.55 3.34 -9.09
C GLU A 39 6.07 3.18 -8.98
N THR A 40 6.50 1.96 -8.66
CA THR A 40 7.91 1.65 -8.39
C THR A 40 8.75 1.57 -9.67
N ASP A 41 8.14 1.54 -10.86
CA ASP A 41 8.82 1.33 -12.15
C ASP A 41 9.37 2.64 -12.78
N GLN A 42 10.07 3.46 -11.99
CA GLN A 42 10.76 4.65 -12.52
C GLN A 42 12.13 4.27 -13.10
N GLU A 43 12.53 4.93 -14.20
CA GLU A 43 13.80 4.66 -14.91
C GLU A 43 15.04 4.88 -14.04
N ASP A 44 14.96 5.79 -13.06
CA ASP A 44 16.02 6.03 -12.08
C ASP A 44 15.93 5.02 -10.92
N ILE A 45 16.98 4.20 -10.77
CA ILE A 45 17.10 3.16 -9.72
C ILE A 45 16.95 3.75 -8.32
N GLY A 46 17.52 4.93 -8.06
CA GLY A 46 17.43 5.59 -6.75
C GLY A 46 16.01 6.05 -6.45
N ALA A 47 15.34 6.63 -7.46
CA ALA A 47 13.95 7.03 -7.35
C ALA A 47 13.02 5.80 -7.20
N SER A 48 13.24 4.75 -7.98
CA SER A 48 12.50 3.49 -7.92
C SER A 48 12.58 2.83 -6.54
N PHE A 49 13.79 2.69 -5.98
CA PHE A 49 13.97 2.13 -4.64
C PHE A 49 13.23 2.96 -3.57
N SER A 50 13.39 4.29 -3.63
CA SER A 50 12.73 5.23 -2.71
C SER A 50 11.21 5.09 -2.78
N GLN A 51 10.64 5.03 -3.99
CA GLN A 51 9.20 4.83 -4.19
C GLN A 51 8.72 3.50 -3.62
N GLY A 52 9.44 2.41 -3.91
CA GLY A 52 9.14 1.08 -3.38
C GLY A 52 9.16 1.05 -1.85
N PHE A 53 10.14 1.70 -1.24
CA PHE A 53 10.26 1.81 0.21
C PHE A 53 9.07 2.58 0.82
N TYR A 54 8.74 3.76 0.30
CA TYR A 54 7.57 4.51 0.79
C TYR A 54 6.26 3.76 0.59
N ASN A 55 6.09 3.09 -0.55
CA ASN A 55 4.91 2.27 -0.83
C ASN A 55 4.80 1.11 0.17
N PHE A 56 5.92 0.45 0.51
CA PHE A 56 5.94 -0.60 1.51
C PHE A 56 5.50 -0.10 2.89
N PHE A 57 6.07 1.00 3.39
CA PHE A 57 5.73 1.52 4.71
C PHE A 57 4.26 1.96 4.81
N ILE A 58 3.79 2.73 3.83
CA ILE A 58 2.38 3.16 3.80
C ILE A 58 1.44 1.97 3.62
N GLY A 59 1.80 1.04 2.73
CA GLY A 59 1.03 -0.17 2.49
C GLY A 59 0.89 -1.02 3.75
N LEU A 60 1.98 -1.23 4.48
CA LEU A 60 1.99 -1.98 5.73
C LEU A 60 1.16 -1.29 6.80
N PHE A 61 1.30 0.02 6.95
CA PHE A 61 0.52 0.82 7.90
C PHE A 61 -0.99 0.70 7.63
N VAL A 62 -1.41 0.87 6.38
CA VAL A 62 -2.82 0.75 5.97
C VAL A 62 -3.31 -0.67 6.16
N PHE A 63 -2.51 -1.68 5.81
CA PHE A 63 -2.85 -3.09 6.02
C PHE A 63 -3.11 -3.38 7.50
N SER A 64 -2.24 -2.89 8.41
CA SER A 64 -2.43 -3.05 9.85
C SER A 64 -3.72 -2.41 10.35
N ILE A 65 -4.06 -1.21 9.88
CA ILE A 65 -5.34 -0.55 10.23
C ILE A 65 -6.53 -1.36 9.73
N LEU A 66 -6.50 -1.82 8.49
CA LEU A 66 -7.58 -2.63 7.90
C LEU A 66 -7.75 -3.96 8.64
N ALA A 67 -6.65 -4.65 8.93
CA ALA A 67 -6.65 -5.90 9.67
C ALA A 67 -7.24 -5.71 11.08
N TYR A 68 -6.80 -4.67 11.80
CA TYR A 68 -7.34 -4.31 13.10
C TYR A 68 -8.84 -3.99 13.02
N GLY A 69 -9.27 -3.23 12.01
CA GLY A 69 -10.67 -2.90 11.77
C GLY A 69 -11.54 -4.13 11.51
N ILE A 70 -11.07 -5.06 10.68
CA ILE A 70 -11.77 -6.33 10.41
C ILE A 70 -11.94 -7.15 11.69
N VAL A 71 -10.86 -7.32 12.46
CA VAL A 71 -10.92 -8.06 13.73
C VAL A 71 -11.89 -7.40 14.72
N SER A 72 -11.84 -6.07 14.82
CA SER A 72 -12.72 -5.31 15.71
C SER A 72 -14.19 -5.47 15.31
N ILE A 73 -14.48 -5.44 14.01
CA ILE A 73 -15.84 -5.66 13.47
C ILE A 73 -16.31 -7.07 13.81
N LEU A 74 -15.51 -8.10 13.53
CA LEU A 74 -15.88 -9.49 13.80
C LEU A 74 -16.18 -9.71 15.29
N TYR A 75 -15.37 -9.12 16.17
CA TYR A 75 -15.59 -9.16 17.62
C TYR A 75 -16.91 -8.47 18.03
N VAL A 76 -17.22 -7.29 17.48
CA VAL A 76 -18.48 -6.57 17.78
C VAL A 76 -19.72 -7.35 17.35
N PHE A 77 -19.62 -8.17 16.31
CA PHE A 77 -20.72 -9.00 15.80
C PHE A 77 -20.76 -10.42 16.38
N ASP A 78 -19.94 -10.74 17.40
CA ASP A 78 -19.80 -12.08 17.98
C ASP A 78 -19.51 -13.18 16.91
N LEU A 79 -18.79 -12.81 15.85
CA LEU A 79 -18.36 -13.73 14.79
C LEU A 79 -16.98 -14.33 15.04
N LEU A 80 -16.29 -13.86 16.08
CA LEU A 80 -14.98 -14.29 16.57
C LEU A 80 -14.96 -14.18 18.10
#